data_AF-H6R3F5-F1
#
_entry.id   AF-H6R3F5-F1
#
_cell.length_a   1.000
_cell.length_b   1.000
_cell.length_c   1.000
_cell.angle_alpha   90.00
_cell.angle_beta   90.00
_cell.angle_gamma   90.00
#
_symmetry.space_group_name_H-M   'P 1'
#
loop_
_entity.id
_entity.type
_entity.pdbx_description
1 polymer ?
#
loop_
_entity_poly.entity_id
_entity_poly.type
_entity_poly.pdbx_seq_one_letter_code
_entity_poly.pdbx_strand_id
1 'polypeptide(L)'
;MLTEDQRDAVLAALAEPDARPSRAKVLAEIAAYTGAGLLLAGISLVLAASWEDLARTGRVVVLALITVVVAMIGVAVAGGPAGLFPSTRGRGRTGDRIRIPASRTRLAAVLFALTAALVAGTVGTAIEDGNTDSAWVYACITGLIAAVIGYLALPSLLGILVCAVLSAAVVSGVITDFAGLREGWPGFGILLLGLGWALLTRFGAFEERWAGYLVAVLFAIYGAQSSGDYESMVLAYWLTALVALLCFTGYLTDRSWVLVLGGAVALALAAAEAVWDWTDGSVGAAGAVLILGALVLGAGGYLLTRAGHSSG
;
A
#
# COMPACT_ATOMS: atom_id res chain seq x y z
N MET A 1 -34.86 28.90 7.98
CA MET A 1 -34.44 30.26 8.42
C MET A 1 -33.34 30.06 9.44
N LEU A 2 -32.10 30.50 9.15
CA LEU A 2 -31.02 30.55 10.14
C LEU A 2 -31.38 31.65 11.16
N THR A 3 -31.28 31.35 12.46
CA THR A 3 -31.43 32.37 13.51
C THR A 3 -30.28 33.39 13.40
N GLU A 4 -30.52 34.64 13.79
CA GLU A 4 -29.50 35.71 13.75
C GLU A 4 -28.22 35.29 14.48
N ASP A 5 -28.35 34.58 15.60
CA ASP A 5 -27.21 34.02 16.35
C ASP A 5 -26.38 33.01 15.54
N GLN A 6 -27.01 32.17 14.70
CA GLN A 6 -26.30 31.21 13.84
C GLN A 6 -25.61 31.92 12.68
N ARG A 7 -26.22 32.98 12.15
CA ARG A 7 -25.60 33.81 11.12
C ARG A 7 -24.39 34.54 11.67
N ASP A 8 -24.48 35.09 12.87
CA ASP A 8 -23.38 35.80 13.51
C ASP A 8 -22.26 34.85 13.95
N ALA A 9 -22.59 33.64 14.40
CA ALA A 9 -21.60 32.60 14.68
C ALA A 9 -20.84 32.14 13.42
N VAL A 10 -21.53 32.01 12.28
CA VAL A 10 -20.90 31.66 10.99
C VAL A 10 -20.07 32.83 10.45
N LEU A 11 -20.55 34.06 10.57
CA LEU A 11 -19.79 35.25 10.18
C LEU A 11 -18.58 35.47 11.08
N ALA A 12 -18.66 35.17 12.38
CA ALA A 12 -17.52 35.20 13.29
C ALA A 12 -16.49 34.10 12.98
N ALA A 13 -16.94 32.88 12.66
CA ALA A 13 -16.07 31.78 12.26
C ALA A 13 -15.43 31.99 10.86
N LEU A 14 -16.08 32.74 9.97
CA LEU A 14 -15.52 33.15 8.67
C LEU A 14 -14.67 34.43 8.76
N ALA A 15 -14.88 35.24 9.81
CA ALA A 15 -14.10 36.44 10.10
C ALA A 15 -12.85 36.14 10.95
N GLU A 16 -12.69 34.91 11.47
CA GLU A 16 -11.41 34.44 11.97
C GLU A 16 -10.40 34.58 10.83
N PRO A 17 -9.45 35.54 10.91
CA PRO A 17 -8.50 35.71 9.86
C PRO A 17 -7.67 34.43 9.83
N ASP A 18 -7.67 33.74 8.69
CA ASP A 18 -6.60 32.78 8.38
C ASP A 18 -5.29 33.53 8.63
N ALA A 19 -4.68 33.28 9.78
CA ALA A 19 -3.52 34.03 10.24
C ALA A 19 -2.44 33.74 9.21
N ARG A 20 -2.25 34.69 8.28
CA ARG A 20 -1.33 34.55 7.15
C ARG A 20 -0.01 34.08 7.75
N PRO A 21 0.52 32.93 7.29
CA PRO A 21 1.73 32.38 7.87
C PRO A 21 2.79 33.48 7.86
N SER A 22 3.39 33.75 9.03
CA SER A 22 4.35 34.84 9.15
C SER A 22 5.45 34.67 8.10
N ARG A 23 5.97 35.76 7.54
CA ARG A 23 7.06 35.69 6.55
C ARG A 23 8.24 34.85 7.05
N ALA A 24 8.52 34.92 8.35
CA ALA A 24 9.52 34.09 9.01
C ALA A 24 9.21 32.58 8.95
N LYS A 25 7.94 32.19 9.11
CA LYS A 25 7.51 30.79 8.98
C LYS A 25 7.66 30.29 7.53
N VAL A 26 7.28 31.11 6.55
CA VAL A 26 7.43 30.77 5.13
C VAL A 26 8.91 30.67 4.74
N LEU A 27 9.76 31.61 5.19
CA LEU A 27 11.21 31.53 4.97
C LEU A 27 11.83 30.32 5.66
N ALA A 28 11.42 29.99 6.88
CA ALA A 28 11.89 28.80 7.59
C ALA A 28 11.48 27.51 6.85
N GLU A 29 10.28 27.48 6.29
CA GLU A 29 9.78 26.35 5.50
C GLU A 29 10.53 26.21 4.16
N ILE A 30 10.78 27.31 3.45
CA ILE A 30 11.61 27.32 2.23
C ILE A 30 13.04 26.88 2.56
N ALA A 31 13.65 27.44 3.62
CA ALA A 31 15.00 27.07 4.04
C ALA A 31 15.09 25.58 4.43
N ALA A 32 14.05 25.04 5.08
CA ALA A 32 13.98 23.62 5.42
C ALA A 32 13.88 22.74 4.17
N TYR A 33 13.01 23.07 3.20
CA TYR A 33 12.88 22.30 1.96
C TYR A 33 14.14 22.40 1.08
N THR A 34 14.70 23.60 0.93
CA THR A 34 15.95 23.81 0.19
C THR A 34 17.12 23.11 0.86
N GLY A 35 17.21 23.19 2.20
CA GLY A 35 18.23 22.48 2.98
C GLY A 35 18.12 20.96 2.83
N ALA A 36 16.90 20.41 2.89
CA ALA A 36 16.66 19.00 2.64
C ALA A 36 17.03 18.58 1.21
N GLY A 37 16.69 19.40 0.21
CA GLY A 37 17.05 19.17 -1.19
C GLY A 37 18.56 19.20 -1.43
N LEU A 38 19.26 20.19 -0.87
CA LEU A 38 20.73 20.30 -0.96
C LEU A 38 21.44 19.15 -0.24
N LEU A 39 20.94 18.74 0.93
CA LEU A 39 21.49 17.62 1.68
C LEU A 39 21.31 16.30 0.92
N LEU A 40 20.12 16.07 0.33
CA LEU A 40 19.87 14.94 -0.56
C LEU A 40 20.77 14.96 -1.79
N ALA A 41 20.90 16.10 -2.46
CA ALA A 41 21.77 16.24 -3.63
C ALA A 41 23.24 15.97 -3.28
N GLY A 42 23.71 16.49 -2.14
CA GLY A 42 25.06 16.24 -1.64
C GLY A 42 25.31 14.78 -1.32
N ILE A 43 24.38 14.12 -0.61
CA ILE A 43 24.45 12.69 -0.32
C ILE A 43 24.46 11.87 -1.62
N SER A 44 23.58 12.18 -2.58
CA SER A 44 23.53 11.50 -3.88
C SER A 44 24.80 11.69 -4.70
N LEU A 45 25.38 12.90 -4.70
CA LEU A 45 26.65 13.18 -5.38
C LEU A 45 27.81 12.42 -4.73
N VAL A 46 27.87 12.39 -3.41
CA VAL A 46 28.89 11.63 -2.68
C VAL A 46 28.74 10.14 -2.95
N LEU A 47 27.51 9.61 -2.85
CA LEU A 47 27.21 8.22 -3.20
C LEU A 47 27.65 7.93 -4.64
N ALA A 48 27.16 8.68 -5.62
CA ALA A 48 27.50 8.44 -7.03
C ALA A 48 29.01 8.52 -7.31
N ALA A 49 29.72 9.47 -6.70
CA ALA A 49 31.15 9.68 -6.94
C ALA A 49 32.05 8.65 -6.23
N SER A 50 31.57 8.02 -5.16
CA SER A 50 32.41 7.16 -4.30
C SER A 50 31.85 5.76 -4.09
N TRP A 51 30.71 5.41 -4.68
CA TRP A 51 30.05 4.11 -4.46
C TRP A 51 30.95 2.95 -4.84
N GLU A 52 31.58 3.00 -6.02
CA GLU A 52 32.44 1.93 -6.52
C GLU A 52 33.74 1.80 -5.71
N ASP A 53 34.29 2.93 -5.24
CA ASP A 53 35.54 2.99 -4.46
C ASP A 53 35.34 2.75 -2.95
N LEU A 54 34.10 2.89 -2.45
CA LEU A 54 33.82 2.65 -1.04
C LEU A 54 33.89 1.15 -0.74
N ALA A 55 34.82 0.80 0.15
CA ALA A 55 34.78 -0.48 0.84
C ALA A 55 33.37 -0.70 1.42
N ARG A 56 32.92 -1.95 1.41
CA ARG A 56 31.61 -2.38 1.90
C ARG A 56 31.24 -1.77 3.25
N THR A 57 32.18 -1.76 4.19
CA THR A 57 32.02 -1.14 5.51
C THR A 57 31.64 0.34 5.42
N GLY A 58 32.22 1.09 4.48
CA GLY A 58 31.87 2.48 4.22
C GLY A 58 30.43 2.64 3.75
N ARG A 59 29.96 1.78 2.83
CA ARG A 59 28.58 1.83 2.31
C ARG A 59 27.56 1.59 3.43
N VAL A 60 27.83 0.58 4.27
CA VAL A 60 26.98 0.25 5.43
C VAL A 60 26.94 1.40 6.44
N VAL A 61 28.09 1.98 6.80
CA VAL A 61 28.15 3.09 7.76
C VAL A 61 27.39 4.32 7.25
N VAL A 62 27.55 4.67 5.97
CA VAL A 62 26.86 5.81 5.36
C VAL A 62 25.35 5.57 5.35
N LEU A 63 24.89 4.40 4.89
CA LEU A 63 23.47 4.06 4.87
C LEU A 63 22.85 4.02 6.28
N ALA A 64 23.57 3.45 7.25
CA ALA A 64 23.13 3.43 8.65
C ALA A 64 22.98 4.85 9.22
N LEU A 65 23.93 5.74 8.94
CA LEU A 65 23.88 7.13 9.40
C LEU A 65 22.70 7.90 8.78
N ILE A 66 22.49 7.74 7.47
CA ILE A 66 21.33 8.36 6.78
C ILE A 66 20.03 7.80 7.36
N THR A 67 19.96 6.49 7.61
CA THR A 67 18.79 5.83 8.22
C THR A 67 18.44 6.45 9.57
N VAL A 68 19.43 6.61 10.45
CA VAL A 68 19.24 7.21 11.78
C VAL A 68 18.80 8.66 11.65
N VAL A 69 19.43 9.45 10.78
CA VAL A 69 19.06 10.86 10.58
C VAL A 69 17.62 10.98 10.08
N VAL A 70 17.23 10.21 9.05
CA VAL A 70 15.87 10.24 8.49
C VAL A 70 14.84 9.79 9.52
N ALA A 71 15.13 8.73 10.29
CA ALA A 71 14.25 8.25 11.36
C ALA A 71 14.04 9.32 12.45
N MET A 72 15.12 9.97 12.89
CA MET A 72 15.08 11.03 13.89
C MET A 72 14.28 12.25 13.40
N ILE A 73 14.45 12.64 12.14
CA ILE A 73 13.64 13.72 11.53
C ILE A 73 12.16 13.30 11.47
N GLY A 74 11.87 12.05 11.08
CA GLY A 74 10.50 11.51 11.07
C GLY A 74 9.83 11.60 12.44
N VAL A 75 10.54 11.19 13.50
CA VAL A 75 10.09 11.29 14.90
C VAL A 75 9.86 12.75 15.30
N ALA A 76 10.80 13.66 14.98
CA ALA A 76 10.68 15.07 15.31
C ALA A 76 9.48 15.73 14.59
N VAL A 77 9.28 15.44 13.30
CA VAL A 77 8.17 15.96 12.49
C VAL A 77 6.81 15.44 12.99
N ALA A 78 6.76 14.22 13.50
CA ALA A 78 5.58 13.64 14.12
C ALA A 78 5.22 14.23 15.50
N GLY A 79 6.05 15.12 16.06
CA GLY A 79 5.83 15.72 17.39
C GLY A 79 6.54 14.99 18.52
N GLY A 80 7.56 14.17 18.21
CA GLY A 80 8.36 13.43 19.18
C GLY A 80 7.82 12.03 19.50
N PRO A 81 8.51 11.26 20.36
CA PRO A 81 8.16 9.87 20.66
C PRO A 81 6.77 9.72 21.30
N ALA A 82 6.30 10.73 22.05
CA ALA A 82 4.96 10.75 22.63
C ALA A 82 3.85 10.94 21.57
N GLY A 83 4.18 11.54 20.42
CA GLY A 83 3.25 11.72 19.29
C GLY A 83 3.15 10.50 18.37
N LEU A 84 4.14 9.60 18.40
CA LEU A 84 4.22 8.39 17.58
C LEU A 84 3.36 7.23 18.12
N PHE A 85 3.13 7.18 19.43
CA PHE A 85 2.26 6.16 20.01
C PHE A 85 1.16 6.87 20.78
N PRO A 86 0.17 7.47 20.07
CA PRO A 86 -1.00 8.01 20.73
C PRO A 86 -1.63 6.88 21.52
N SER A 87 -1.43 6.92 22.84
CA SER A 87 -1.80 5.83 23.74
C SER A 87 -3.22 5.38 23.45
N THR A 88 -3.37 4.08 23.21
CA THR A 88 -4.62 3.37 22.86
C THR A 88 -5.79 3.61 23.81
N ARG A 89 -5.56 4.31 24.94
CA ARG A 89 -6.58 4.75 25.90
C ARG A 89 -7.42 5.96 25.45
N GLY A 90 -7.02 6.70 24.41
CA GLY A 90 -7.66 7.98 24.03
C GLY A 90 -8.67 7.93 22.89
N ARG A 91 -8.98 6.76 22.31
CA ARG A 91 -9.78 6.66 21.06
C ARG A 91 -11.27 6.99 21.22
N GLY A 92 -11.73 7.34 22.43
CA GLY A 92 -13.15 7.51 22.77
C GLY A 92 -13.63 8.90 23.20
N ARG A 93 -12.80 9.96 23.17
CA ARG A 93 -13.26 11.32 23.54
C ARG A 93 -13.11 12.31 22.38
N THR A 94 -14.19 12.39 21.62
CA THR A 94 -14.50 13.36 20.56
C THR A 94 -14.60 14.77 21.15
N GLY A 95 -13.47 15.45 21.35
CA GLY A 95 -13.51 16.82 21.89
C GLY A 95 -12.29 17.67 21.67
N ASP A 96 -11.08 17.11 21.74
CA ASP A 96 -9.87 17.95 21.73
C ASP A 96 -8.70 17.26 21.01
N ARG A 97 -8.90 16.98 19.72
CA ARG A 97 -7.76 16.60 18.87
C ARG A 97 -6.96 17.87 18.62
N ILE A 98 -5.83 18.01 19.31
CA ILE A 98 -4.70 18.82 18.85
C ILE A 98 -4.51 18.47 17.37
N ARG A 99 -4.99 19.33 16.47
CA ARG A 99 -4.91 19.11 15.03
C ARG A 99 -3.45 19.23 14.63
N ILE A 100 -2.73 18.12 14.68
CA ILE A 100 -1.47 18.01 13.97
C ILE A 100 -1.79 18.32 12.50
N PRO A 101 -1.14 19.32 11.87
CA PRO A 101 -1.41 19.67 10.48
C PRO A 101 -1.24 18.44 9.59
N ALA A 102 -2.21 18.16 8.74
CA ALA A 102 -2.21 16.98 7.85
C ALA A 102 -0.94 16.87 6.99
N SER A 103 -0.27 18.00 6.70
CA SER A 103 1.02 18.04 6.00
C SER A 103 2.17 17.41 6.80
N ARG A 104 2.23 17.63 8.12
CA ARG A 104 3.28 17.05 8.98
C ARG A 104 3.15 15.54 9.09
N THR A 105 1.92 15.04 9.22
CA THR A 105 1.63 13.60 9.25
C THR A 105 2.02 12.92 7.93
N ARG A 106 1.73 13.54 6.78
CA ARG A 106 2.13 13.01 5.47
C ARG A 106 3.66 12.99 5.30
N LEU A 107 4.33 14.06 5.69
CA LEU A 107 5.80 14.14 5.64
C LEU A 107 6.45 13.08 6.54
N ALA A 108 5.96 12.92 7.77
CA ALA A 108 6.44 11.88 8.67
C ALA A 108 6.21 10.46 8.08
N ALA A 109 5.06 10.19 7.46
CA ALA A 109 4.80 8.91 6.80
C ALA A 109 5.80 8.63 5.66
N VAL A 110 6.12 9.63 4.84
CA VAL A 110 7.14 9.52 3.77
C VAL A 110 8.51 9.25 4.37
N LEU A 111 8.89 9.93 5.46
CA LEU A 111 10.17 9.72 6.13
C LEU A 111 10.27 8.30 6.71
N PHE A 112 9.21 7.78 7.34
CA PHE A 112 9.22 6.40 7.85
C PHE A 112 9.30 5.36 6.74
N ALA A 113 8.65 5.59 5.61
CA ALA A 113 8.79 4.74 4.44
C ALA A 113 10.21 4.76 3.87
N LEU A 114 10.82 5.93 3.80
CA LEU A 114 12.22 6.07 3.40
C LEU A 114 13.15 5.38 4.39
N THR A 115 12.89 5.50 5.70
CA THR A 115 13.62 4.76 6.74
C THR A 115 13.53 3.25 6.52
N ALA A 116 12.35 2.70 6.22
CA ALA A 116 12.22 1.27 5.96
C ALA A 116 13.03 0.81 4.74
N ALA A 117 13.04 1.59 3.66
CA ALA A 117 13.86 1.32 2.48
C ALA A 117 15.37 1.41 2.79
N LEU A 118 15.79 2.40 3.58
CA LEU A 118 17.18 2.57 3.99
C LEU A 118 17.65 1.48 4.95
N VAL A 119 16.79 1.01 5.86
CA VAL A 119 17.06 -0.16 6.72
C VAL A 119 17.30 -1.39 5.84
N ALA A 120 16.43 -1.65 4.87
CA ALA A 120 16.61 -2.76 3.93
C ALA A 120 17.94 -2.65 3.19
N GLY A 121 18.25 -1.49 2.59
CA GLY A 121 19.51 -1.26 1.88
C GLY A 121 20.75 -1.42 2.78
N THR A 122 20.68 -0.93 4.02
CA THR A 122 21.78 -1.07 5.00
C THR A 122 22.05 -2.54 5.33
N VAL A 123 20.99 -3.30 5.60
CA VAL A 123 21.12 -4.73 5.95
C VAL A 123 21.55 -5.55 4.73
N GLY A 124 21.01 -5.25 3.55
CA GLY A 124 21.40 -5.93 2.31
C GLY A 124 22.89 -5.76 2.02
N THR A 125 23.36 -4.51 2.01
CA THR A 125 24.80 -4.21 1.81
C THR A 125 25.69 -4.80 2.92
N ALA A 126 25.19 -4.89 4.15
CA ALA A 126 25.91 -5.47 5.29
C ALA A 126 25.98 -7.00 5.28
N ILE A 127 25.14 -7.70 4.50
CA ILE A 127 25.11 -9.17 4.39
C ILE A 127 25.63 -9.65 3.02
N GLU A 128 25.72 -8.76 2.03
CA GLU A 128 26.31 -9.05 0.72
C GLU A 128 27.82 -9.36 0.78
N ASP A 129 28.17 -10.60 1.18
CA ASP A 129 29.53 -11.16 1.24
C ASP A 129 29.94 -11.83 -0.09
N GLY A 130 29.23 -11.57 -1.19
CA GLY A 130 29.49 -12.17 -2.51
C GLY A 130 29.18 -13.67 -2.62
N ASN A 131 28.81 -14.34 -1.53
CA ASN A 131 28.60 -15.80 -1.48
C ASN A 131 27.21 -16.21 -0.95
N THR A 132 26.32 -15.26 -0.66
CA THR A 132 24.98 -15.54 -0.13
C THR A 132 23.93 -14.89 -1.00
N ASP A 133 23.35 -15.66 -1.91
CA ASP A 133 22.27 -15.20 -2.81
C ASP A 133 21.03 -14.72 -2.02
N SER A 134 20.87 -15.12 -0.76
CA SER A 134 19.73 -14.77 0.10
C SER A 134 19.86 -13.42 0.82
N ALA A 135 20.93 -12.64 0.61
CA ALA A 135 21.18 -11.38 1.33
C ALA A 135 20.03 -10.35 1.15
N TRP A 136 19.45 -10.29 -0.04
CA TRP A 136 18.33 -9.39 -0.34
C TRP A 136 17.05 -9.79 0.40
N VAL A 137 16.84 -11.06 0.73
CA VAL A 137 15.66 -11.51 1.49
C VAL A 137 15.73 -11.00 2.92
N TYR A 138 16.91 -11.08 3.56
CA TYR A 138 17.12 -10.52 4.90
C TYR A 138 16.95 -8.99 4.92
N ALA A 139 17.39 -8.31 3.85
CA ALA A 139 17.13 -6.89 3.65
C ALA A 139 15.63 -6.59 3.59
N CYS A 140 14.87 -7.35 2.80
CA CYS A 140 13.41 -7.18 2.72
C CYS A 140 12.70 -7.49 4.05
N ILE A 141 13.14 -8.50 4.80
CA ILE A 141 12.57 -8.84 6.12
C ILE A 141 12.78 -7.69 7.10
N THR A 142 14.01 -7.18 7.21
CA THR A 142 14.33 -6.07 8.13
C THR A 142 13.65 -4.77 7.73
N GLY A 143 13.58 -4.48 6.42
CA GLY A 143 12.77 -3.40 5.87
C GLY A 143 11.29 -3.55 6.22
N LEU A 144 10.72 -4.75 6.09
CA LEU A 144 9.32 -5.01 6.40
C LEU A 144 9.03 -4.79 7.88
N ILE A 145 9.92 -5.24 8.78
CA ILE A 145 9.80 -4.98 10.22
C ILE A 145 9.80 -3.47 10.47
N ALA A 146 10.74 -2.73 9.87
CA ALA A 146 10.79 -1.27 10.00
C ALA A 146 9.53 -0.58 9.44
N ALA A 147 9.00 -1.06 8.31
CA ALA A 147 7.77 -0.56 7.71
C ALA A 147 6.55 -0.81 8.60
N VAL A 148 6.44 -1.99 9.20
CA VAL A 148 5.35 -2.33 10.13
C VAL A 148 5.44 -1.47 11.38
N ILE A 149 6.63 -1.28 11.96
CA ILE A 149 6.83 -0.38 13.11
C ILE A 149 6.44 1.04 12.73
N GLY A 150 6.87 1.53 11.56
CA GLY A 150 6.51 2.85 11.05
C GLY A 150 5.01 3.01 10.82
N TYR A 151 4.34 1.99 10.29
CA TYR A 151 2.88 1.98 10.10
C TYR A 151 2.13 1.98 11.44
N LEU A 152 2.59 1.19 12.42
CA LEU A 152 1.99 1.16 13.76
C LEU A 152 2.17 2.49 14.50
N ALA A 153 3.29 3.19 14.26
CA ALA A 153 3.53 4.52 14.80
C ALA A 153 2.69 5.60 14.09
N LEU A 154 2.54 5.49 12.78
CA LEU A 154 1.80 6.47 11.98
C LEU A 154 0.99 5.79 10.88
N PRO A 155 -0.24 5.36 11.18
CA PRO A 155 -1.11 4.71 10.21
C PRO A 155 -1.30 5.61 8.98
N SER A 156 -0.86 5.13 7.82
CA SER A 156 -0.86 5.90 6.58
C SER A 156 -0.99 4.99 5.36
N LEU A 157 -1.59 5.51 4.28
CA LEU A 157 -1.71 4.80 3.01
C LEU A 157 -0.33 4.41 2.44
N LEU A 158 0.64 5.29 2.61
CA LEU A 158 2.00 5.06 2.15
C LEU A 158 2.68 3.94 2.97
N GLY A 159 2.45 3.89 4.29
CA GLY A 159 2.89 2.78 5.13
C GLY A 159 2.27 1.44 4.71
N ILE A 160 0.99 1.42 4.34
CA ILE A 160 0.33 0.23 3.78
C ILE A 160 1.03 -0.22 2.49
N LEU A 161 1.28 0.71 1.57
CA LEU A 161 1.94 0.40 0.29
C LEU A 161 3.36 -0.17 0.49
N VAL A 162 4.14 0.42 1.40
CA VAL A 162 5.50 -0.05 1.70
C VAL A 162 5.47 -1.43 2.35
N CYS A 163 4.58 -1.66 3.31
CA CYS A 163 4.37 -2.98 3.90
C CYS A 163 3.97 -4.00 2.83
N ALA A 164 3.09 -3.62 1.89
CA ALA A 164 2.65 -4.48 0.80
C ALA A 164 3.84 -4.91 -0.06
N VAL A 165 4.58 -3.94 -0.63
CA VAL A 165 5.73 -4.20 -1.51
C VAL A 165 6.78 -5.06 -0.81
N LEU A 166 7.14 -4.73 0.43
CA LEU A 166 8.14 -5.49 1.17
C LEU A 166 7.64 -6.89 1.55
N SER A 167 6.35 -7.05 1.90
CA SER A 167 5.78 -8.37 2.18
C SER A 167 5.78 -9.28 0.95
N ALA A 168 5.49 -8.72 -0.24
CA ALA A 168 5.58 -9.47 -1.49
C ALA A 168 7.02 -9.89 -1.80
N ALA A 169 7.98 -8.98 -1.63
CA ALA A 169 9.40 -9.28 -1.81
C ALA A 169 9.89 -10.37 -0.84
N VAL A 170 9.52 -10.29 0.45
CA VAL A 170 9.86 -11.30 1.45
C VAL A 170 9.28 -12.66 1.08
N VAL A 171 7.99 -12.74 0.77
CA VAL A 171 7.34 -14.02 0.42
C VAL A 171 7.98 -14.63 -0.82
N SER A 172 8.22 -13.82 -1.85
CA SER A 172 8.90 -14.28 -3.06
C SER A 172 10.29 -14.83 -2.74
N GLY A 173 11.11 -14.07 -2.00
CA GLY A 173 12.48 -14.47 -1.68
C GLY A 173 12.56 -15.68 -0.75
N VAL A 174 11.65 -15.81 0.20
CA VAL A 174 11.58 -17.00 1.06
C VAL A 174 11.27 -18.25 0.25
N ILE A 175 10.35 -18.17 -0.71
CA ILE A 175 9.98 -19.32 -1.55
C ILE A 175 11.13 -19.68 -2.50
N THR A 176 11.73 -18.69 -3.17
CA THR A 176 12.76 -18.95 -4.19
C THR A 176 14.10 -19.35 -3.58
N ASP A 177 14.53 -18.67 -2.52
CA ASP A 177 15.92 -18.76 -2.06
C ASP A 177 16.07 -19.68 -0.86
N PHE A 178 15.09 -19.71 0.05
CA PHE A 178 15.15 -20.58 1.24
C PHE A 178 14.50 -21.93 1.01
N ALA A 179 13.32 -21.96 0.39
CA ALA A 179 12.64 -23.22 0.09
C ALA A 179 13.16 -23.87 -1.21
N GLY A 180 13.87 -23.11 -2.05
CA GLY A 180 14.35 -23.59 -3.36
C GLY A 180 13.23 -23.93 -4.33
N LEU A 181 12.00 -23.49 -4.04
CA LEU A 181 10.83 -23.79 -4.85
C LEU A 181 10.76 -22.79 -6.01
N ARG A 182 10.83 -23.33 -7.21
CA ARG A 182 10.72 -22.60 -8.48
C ARG A 182 9.46 -23.04 -9.20
N GLU A 183 9.04 -22.26 -10.20
CA GLU A 183 7.89 -22.54 -11.08
C GLU A 183 6.53 -22.59 -10.34
N GLY A 184 5.68 -21.58 -10.55
CA GLY A 184 4.33 -21.48 -9.98
C GLY A 184 4.25 -21.21 -8.47
N TRP A 185 5.16 -21.77 -7.66
CA TRP A 185 5.17 -21.64 -6.20
C TRP A 185 5.27 -20.20 -5.68
N PRO A 186 6.11 -19.30 -6.24
CA PRO A 186 6.12 -17.90 -5.84
C PRO A 186 4.76 -17.23 -6.07
N GLY A 187 4.08 -17.53 -7.18
CA GLY A 187 2.73 -17.06 -7.47
C GLY A 187 1.74 -17.51 -6.40
N PHE A 188 1.78 -18.80 -6.02
CA PHE A 188 0.91 -19.33 -4.98
C PHE A 188 1.19 -18.69 -3.61
N GLY A 189 2.46 -18.40 -3.30
CA GLY A 189 2.85 -17.64 -2.12
C GLY A 189 2.23 -16.24 -2.09
N ILE A 190 2.29 -15.52 -3.21
CA ILE A 190 1.70 -14.19 -3.33
C ILE A 190 0.15 -14.24 -3.26
N LEU A 191 -0.47 -15.30 -3.78
CA LEU A 191 -1.91 -15.55 -3.62
C LEU A 191 -2.28 -15.68 -2.14
N LEU A 192 -1.56 -16.53 -1.40
CA LEU A 192 -1.75 -16.72 0.05
C LEU A 192 -1.48 -15.43 0.83
N LEU A 193 -0.48 -14.64 0.41
CA LEU A 193 -0.22 -13.32 0.98
C LEU A 193 -1.42 -12.39 0.78
N GLY A 194 -2.03 -12.37 -0.42
CA GLY A 194 -3.25 -11.62 -0.69
C GLY A 194 -4.42 -12.01 0.25
N LEU A 195 -4.59 -13.31 0.50
CA LEU A 195 -5.58 -13.80 1.48
C LEU A 195 -5.25 -13.36 2.91
N GLY A 196 -3.96 -13.39 3.30
CA GLY A 196 -3.50 -12.88 4.58
C GLY A 196 -3.82 -11.39 4.75
N TRP A 197 -3.59 -10.58 3.71
CA TRP A 197 -3.96 -9.16 3.69
C TRP A 197 -5.46 -8.93 3.79
N ALA A 198 -6.28 -9.76 3.12
CA ALA A 198 -7.74 -9.69 3.25
C ALA A 198 -8.19 -9.97 4.69
N LEU A 199 -7.61 -11.00 5.33
CA LEU A 199 -7.92 -11.35 6.72
C LEU A 199 -7.50 -10.25 7.69
N LEU A 200 -6.28 -9.72 7.56
CA LEU A 200 -5.80 -8.59 8.38
C LEU A 200 -6.71 -7.37 8.25
N THR A 201 -7.17 -7.07 7.02
CA THR A 201 -8.11 -5.98 6.75
C THR A 201 -9.45 -6.22 7.43
N ARG A 202 -9.98 -7.44 7.36
CA ARG A 202 -11.23 -7.85 8.00
C ARG A 202 -11.17 -7.73 9.53
N PHE A 203 -10.03 -8.06 10.14
CA PHE A 203 -9.81 -7.89 11.58
C PHE A 203 -9.54 -6.44 12.00
N GLY A 204 -9.55 -5.48 11.07
CA GLY A 204 -9.37 -4.07 11.37
C GLY A 204 -7.94 -3.68 11.68
N ALA A 205 -6.94 -4.43 11.17
CA ALA A 205 -5.54 -4.07 11.30
C ALA A 205 -5.19 -2.75 10.59
N PHE A 206 -5.97 -2.37 9.58
CA PHE A 206 -5.78 -1.14 8.80
C PHE A 206 -6.87 -0.11 9.11
N GLU A 207 -6.48 1.16 9.31
CA GLU A 207 -7.44 2.27 9.44
C GLU A 207 -8.26 2.45 8.16
N GLU A 208 -7.59 2.42 7.01
CA GLU A 208 -8.20 2.56 5.69
C GLU A 208 -8.48 1.17 5.09
N ARG A 209 -9.63 0.58 5.46
CA ARG A 209 -10.01 -0.78 5.02
C ARG A 209 -10.02 -0.96 3.50
N TRP A 210 -10.40 0.07 2.74
CA TRP A 210 -10.41 -0.01 1.28
C TRP A 210 -9.02 -0.23 0.70
N ALA A 211 -7.98 0.38 1.29
CA ALA A 211 -6.60 0.23 0.83
C ALA A 211 -6.05 -1.17 1.14
N GLY A 212 -6.37 -1.71 2.32
CA GLY A 212 -6.04 -3.10 2.67
C GLY A 212 -6.69 -4.12 1.72
N TYR A 213 -7.98 -3.92 1.39
CA TYR A 213 -8.65 -4.77 0.41
C TYR A 213 -8.09 -4.61 -1.01
N LEU A 214 -7.66 -3.39 -1.40
CA LEU A 214 -7.06 -3.17 -2.71
C LEU A 214 -5.75 -3.97 -2.86
N VAL A 215 -4.87 -3.89 -1.86
CA VAL A 215 -3.62 -4.67 -1.84
C VAL A 215 -3.92 -6.18 -1.86
N ALA A 216 -4.86 -6.63 -1.04
CA ALA A 216 -5.26 -8.03 -0.98
C ALA A 216 -5.73 -8.57 -2.34
N VAL A 217 -6.61 -7.83 -3.03
CA VAL A 217 -7.12 -8.19 -4.35
C VAL A 217 -5.99 -8.21 -5.38
N LEU A 218 -5.13 -7.20 -5.41
CA LEU A 218 -4.02 -7.12 -6.36
C LEU A 218 -3.06 -8.31 -6.20
N PHE A 219 -2.68 -8.65 -4.96
CA PHE A 219 -1.85 -9.82 -4.68
C PHE A 219 -2.55 -11.13 -5.00
N ALA A 220 -3.84 -11.26 -4.70
CA ALA A 220 -4.58 -12.46 -5.01
C ALA A 220 -4.66 -12.71 -6.52
N ILE A 221 -4.98 -11.68 -7.32
CA ILE A 221 -5.03 -11.79 -8.78
C ILE A 221 -3.64 -12.07 -9.34
N TYR A 222 -2.64 -11.27 -8.96
CA TYR A 222 -1.27 -11.44 -9.46
C TYR A 222 -0.71 -12.82 -9.10
N GLY A 223 -0.94 -13.27 -7.88
CA GLY A 223 -0.53 -14.59 -7.40
C GLY A 223 -1.21 -15.72 -8.15
N ALA A 224 -2.53 -15.65 -8.36
CA ALA A 224 -3.27 -16.63 -9.15
C ALA A 224 -2.73 -16.73 -10.59
N GLN A 225 -2.51 -15.59 -11.24
CA GLN A 225 -1.98 -15.50 -12.61
C GLN A 225 -0.54 -16.02 -12.71
N SER A 226 0.27 -15.78 -11.69
CA SER A 226 1.66 -16.24 -11.64
C SER A 226 1.82 -17.69 -11.16
N SER A 227 0.72 -18.35 -10.77
CA SER A 227 0.72 -19.76 -10.30
C SER A 227 0.58 -20.76 -11.43
N GLY A 228 0.07 -20.35 -12.59
CA GLY A 228 -0.05 -21.19 -13.76
C GLY A 228 1.31 -21.52 -14.35
N ASP A 229 1.51 -22.78 -14.72
CA ASP A 229 2.67 -23.17 -15.51
C ASP A 229 2.48 -22.73 -16.97
N TYR A 230 3.57 -22.44 -17.68
CA TYR A 230 3.53 -22.00 -19.08
C TYR A 230 2.83 -23.02 -20.00
N GLU A 231 2.88 -24.30 -19.64
CA GLU A 231 2.25 -25.39 -20.41
C GLU A 231 0.77 -25.63 -20.06
N SER A 232 0.28 -25.17 -18.89
CA SER A 232 -1.10 -25.37 -18.47
C SER A 232 -1.65 -24.16 -17.70
N MET A 233 -2.27 -23.24 -18.44
CA MET A 233 -2.96 -22.08 -17.87
C MET A 233 -4.24 -22.43 -17.11
N VAL A 234 -4.65 -23.71 -17.10
CA VAL A 234 -5.86 -24.22 -16.44
C VAL A 234 -5.92 -23.79 -14.98
N LEU A 235 -4.81 -23.92 -14.26
CA LEU A 235 -4.77 -23.57 -12.84
C LEU A 235 -4.95 -22.07 -12.61
N ALA A 236 -4.38 -21.21 -13.47
CA ALA A 236 -4.40 -19.76 -13.31
C ALA A 236 -5.82 -19.18 -13.41
N TYR A 237 -6.59 -19.58 -14.43
CA TYR A 237 -7.95 -19.05 -14.57
C TYR A 237 -8.91 -19.61 -13.50
N TRP A 238 -8.73 -20.86 -13.06
CA TRP A 238 -9.52 -21.41 -11.95
C TRP A 238 -9.22 -20.71 -10.62
N LEU A 239 -7.95 -20.45 -10.32
CA LEU A 239 -7.57 -19.67 -9.14
C LEU A 239 -8.08 -18.24 -9.22
N THR A 240 -8.03 -17.61 -10.40
CA THR A 240 -8.55 -16.25 -10.61
C THR A 240 -10.07 -16.21 -10.45
N ALA A 241 -10.80 -17.23 -10.93
CA ALA A 241 -12.24 -17.38 -10.68
C ALA A 241 -12.55 -17.58 -9.19
N LEU A 242 -11.72 -18.34 -8.47
CA LEU A 242 -11.84 -18.48 -7.02
C LEU A 242 -11.62 -17.13 -6.30
N VAL A 243 -10.64 -16.33 -6.73
CA VAL A 243 -10.43 -14.97 -6.21
C VAL A 243 -11.66 -14.10 -6.44
N ALA A 244 -12.30 -14.19 -7.61
CA ALA A 244 -13.54 -13.49 -7.89
C ALA A 244 -14.67 -13.88 -6.91
N LEU A 245 -14.84 -15.19 -6.68
CA LEU A 245 -15.81 -15.72 -5.72
C LEU A 245 -15.53 -15.21 -4.29
N LEU A 246 -14.26 -15.22 -3.86
CA LEU A 246 -13.86 -14.71 -2.55
C LEU A 246 -14.11 -13.20 -2.41
N CYS A 247 -13.88 -12.43 -3.47
CA CYS A 247 -14.17 -11.00 -3.49
C CYS A 247 -15.69 -10.74 -3.36
N PHE A 248 -16.52 -11.43 -4.14
CA PHE A 248 -17.98 -11.26 -4.07
C PHE A 248 -18.56 -11.75 -2.74
N THR A 249 -18.06 -12.86 -2.18
CA THR A 249 -18.49 -13.32 -0.85
C THR A 249 -18.05 -12.36 0.27
N GLY A 250 -16.84 -11.81 0.19
CA GLY A 250 -16.39 -10.74 1.10
C GLY A 250 -17.22 -9.46 0.98
N TYR A 251 -17.68 -9.13 -0.23
CA TYR A 251 -18.56 -7.98 -0.45
C TYR A 251 -19.90 -8.11 0.28
N LEU A 252 -20.42 -9.34 0.44
CA LEU A 252 -21.65 -9.57 1.21
C LEU A 252 -21.52 -9.16 2.68
N THR A 253 -20.31 -9.23 3.26
CA THR A 253 -20.06 -8.86 4.66
C THR A 253 -19.65 -7.40 4.84
N ASP A 254 -18.67 -6.92 4.07
CA ASP A 254 -18.08 -5.59 4.31
C ASP A 254 -18.59 -4.49 3.37
N ARG A 255 -19.31 -4.86 2.30
CA ARG A 255 -19.86 -3.94 1.28
C ARG A 255 -18.87 -2.89 0.74
N SER A 256 -17.59 -3.26 0.63
CA SER A 256 -16.55 -2.40 0.05
C SER A 256 -16.62 -2.41 -1.48
N TRP A 257 -16.59 -1.24 -2.11
CA TRP A 257 -16.58 -1.10 -3.58
C TRP A 257 -15.37 -1.80 -4.23
N VAL A 258 -14.23 -1.85 -3.52
CA VAL A 258 -13.00 -2.49 -3.99
C VAL A 258 -13.19 -3.98 -4.23
N LEU A 259 -13.99 -4.65 -3.39
CA LEU A 259 -14.27 -6.08 -3.53
C LEU A 259 -15.16 -6.37 -4.74
N VAL A 260 -16.13 -5.50 -5.04
CA VAL A 260 -16.95 -5.65 -6.26
C VAL A 260 -16.10 -5.45 -7.51
N LEU A 261 -15.30 -4.38 -7.53
CA LEU A 261 -14.44 -4.07 -8.67
C LEU A 261 -13.39 -5.16 -8.88
N GLY A 262 -12.72 -5.58 -7.80
CA GLY A 262 -11.74 -6.65 -7.80
C GLY A 262 -12.33 -7.98 -8.27
N GLY A 263 -13.50 -8.35 -7.75
CA GLY A 263 -14.22 -9.55 -8.16
C GLY A 263 -14.63 -9.52 -9.63
N ALA A 264 -15.12 -8.37 -10.12
CA ALA A 264 -15.48 -8.20 -11.53
C ALA A 264 -14.26 -8.31 -12.46
N VAL A 265 -13.13 -7.69 -12.11
CA VAL A 265 -11.88 -7.78 -12.88
C VAL A 265 -11.36 -9.22 -12.90
N ALA A 266 -11.30 -9.88 -11.74
CA ALA A 266 -10.87 -11.27 -11.64
C ALA A 266 -11.77 -12.21 -12.46
N LEU A 267 -13.09 -12.04 -12.39
CA LEU A 267 -14.03 -12.83 -13.18
C LEU A 267 -13.84 -12.60 -14.68
N ALA A 268 -13.64 -11.35 -15.09
CA ALA A 268 -13.41 -11.02 -16.50
C ALA A 268 -12.12 -11.66 -17.04
N LEU A 269 -11.03 -11.60 -16.27
CA LEU A 269 -9.77 -12.26 -16.62
C LEU A 269 -9.94 -13.78 -16.73
N ALA A 270 -10.52 -14.42 -15.71
CA ALA A 270 -10.74 -15.86 -15.71
C ALA A 270 -11.63 -16.32 -16.87
N ALA A 271 -12.70 -15.58 -17.17
CA ALA A 271 -13.58 -15.90 -18.29
C ALA A 271 -12.89 -15.73 -19.65
N ALA A 272 -12.09 -14.67 -19.81
CA ALA A 272 -11.33 -14.44 -21.04
C ALA A 272 -10.31 -15.55 -21.29
N GLU A 273 -9.57 -15.95 -20.26
CA GLU A 273 -8.57 -17.03 -20.32
C GLU A 273 -9.23 -18.39 -20.59
N ALA A 274 -10.30 -18.74 -19.87
CA ALA A 274 -11.01 -20.01 -20.06
C ALA A 274 -11.58 -20.12 -21.48
N VAL A 275 -12.13 -19.03 -22.02
CA VAL A 275 -12.68 -19.01 -23.38
C VAL A 275 -11.56 -19.10 -24.42
N TRP A 276 -10.44 -18.41 -24.20
CA TRP A 276 -9.29 -18.51 -25.09
C TRP A 276 -8.76 -19.94 -25.16
N ASP A 277 -8.56 -20.57 -23.99
CA ASP A 277 -8.07 -21.95 -23.83
C ASP A 277 -9.02 -22.98 -24.45
N TRP A 278 -10.32 -22.90 -24.19
CA TRP A 278 -11.28 -23.90 -24.69
C TRP A 278 -11.63 -23.78 -26.17
N THR A 279 -11.30 -22.65 -26.80
CA THR A 279 -11.74 -22.35 -28.18
C THR A 279 -10.59 -22.10 -29.14
N ASP A 280 -9.35 -22.38 -28.71
CA ASP A 280 -8.13 -22.12 -29.47
C ASP A 280 -8.09 -20.69 -30.06
N GLY A 281 -8.58 -19.70 -29.29
CA GLY A 281 -8.63 -18.30 -29.71
C GLY A 281 -9.76 -17.93 -30.70
N SER A 282 -10.86 -18.67 -30.74
CA SER A 282 -12.00 -18.38 -31.62
C SER A 282 -12.66 -17.02 -31.34
N VAL A 283 -12.72 -16.17 -32.36
CA VAL A 283 -13.38 -14.85 -32.30
C VAL A 283 -14.89 -14.96 -31.99
N GLY A 284 -15.54 -16.04 -32.42
CA GLY A 284 -16.96 -16.27 -32.18
C GLY A 284 -17.30 -16.46 -30.70
N ALA A 285 -16.40 -17.11 -29.95
CA ALA A 285 -16.58 -17.35 -28.52
C ALA A 285 -16.41 -16.05 -27.71
N ALA A 286 -15.44 -15.20 -28.09
CA ALA A 286 -15.30 -13.87 -27.53
C ALA A 286 -16.56 -13.01 -27.74
N GLY A 287 -17.19 -13.10 -28.92
CA GLY A 287 -18.47 -12.45 -29.20
C GLY A 287 -19.61 -12.90 -28.27
N ALA A 288 -19.72 -14.21 -27.99
CA ALA A 288 -20.75 -14.74 -27.09
C ALA A 288 -20.58 -14.25 -25.64
N VAL A 289 -19.34 -14.17 -25.15
CA VAL A 289 -19.01 -13.64 -23.81
C VAL A 289 -19.39 -12.17 -23.70
N LEU A 290 -19.11 -11.36 -24.74
CA LEU A 290 -19.50 -9.95 -24.77
C LEU A 290 -21.02 -9.78 -24.71
N ILE A 291 -21.77 -10.61 -25.44
CA ILE A 291 -23.24 -10.59 -25.41
C ILE A 291 -23.75 -10.95 -24.01
N LEU A 292 -23.22 -12.01 -23.39
CA LEU A 292 -23.57 -12.40 -22.02
C LEU A 292 -23.26 -11.28 -21.00
N GLY A 293 -22.08 -10.66 -21.11
CA GLY A 293 -21.69 -9.53 -20.27
C GLY A 293 -22.62 -8.34 -20.43
N ALA A 294 -23.00 -8.00 -21.66
CA ALA A 294 -23.95 -6.93 -21.95
C ALA A 294 -25.35 -7.23 -21.39
N LEU A 295 -25.81 -8.48 -21.47
CA LEU A 295 -27.09 -8.90 -20.89
C LEU A 295 -27.09 -8.79 -19.36
N VAL A 296 -26.03 -9.24 -18.70
CA VAL A 296 -25.89 -9.13 -17.24
C VAL A 296 -25.82 -7.66 -16.80
N LEU A 297 -25.07 -6.83 -17.53
CA LEU A 297 -24.97 -5.39 -17.27
C LEU A 297 -26.33 -4.70 -17.45
N GLY A 298 -27.05 -5.02 -18.53
CA GLY A 298 -28.39 -4.49 -18.79
C GLY A 298 -29.41 -4.89 -17.73
N ALA A 299 -29.43 -6.16 -17.33
CA ALA A 299 -30.30 -6.66 -16.27
C ALA A 299 -29.98 -6.01 -14.91
N GLY A 300 -28.68 -5.90 -14.56
CA GLY A 300 -28.23 -5.23 -13.34
C GLY A 300 -28.61 -3.75 -13.29
N GLY A 301 -28.40 -3.03 -14.39
CA GLY A 301 -28.81 -1.61 -14.51
C GLY A 301 -30.32 -1.42 -14.39
N TYR A 302 -31.12 -2.32 -14.99
CA TYR A 302 -32.57 -2.29 -14.88
C TYR A 302 -33.07 -2.54 -13.44
N LEU A 303 -32.47 -3.48 -12.72
CA LEU A 303 -32.83 -3.77 -11.33
C LEU A 303 -32.49 -2.59 -10.40
N LEU A 304 -31.35 -1.92 -10.63
CA LEU A 304 -30.94 -0.74 -9.86
C LEU A 304 -31.90 0.43 -10.06
N THR A 305 -32.33 0.70 -11.30
CA THR A 305 -33.28 1.79 -11.57
C THR A 305 -34.65 1.50 -10.99
N ARG A 306 -35.09 0.24 -10.98
CA ARG A 306 -36.38 -0.16 -10.41
C ARG A 306 -36.40 -0.13 -8.87
N ALA A 307 -35.31 -0.51 -8.22
CA ALA A 307 -35.20 -0.44 -6.76
C ALA A 307 -35.27 1.00 -6.24
N GLY A 308 -34.68 1.97 -6.96
CA GLY A 308 -34.74 3.39 -6.60
C GLY A 308 -36.13 4.04 -6.66
N HIS A 309 -37.08 3.45 -7.40
CA HIS A 309 -38.45 3.96 -7.53
C HIS A 309 -39.41 3.44 -6.45
N SER A 310 -38.98 2.50 -5.59
CA SER A 310 -39.82 1.89 -4.56
C SER A 310 -39.67 2.50 -3.16
N SER A 311 -38.89 3.57 -3.03
CA SER A 311 -38.59 4.27 -1.77
C SER A 311 -38.89 5.77 -1.81
N GLY A 312 -39.79 6.21 -2.70
CA GLY A 312 -40.28 7.59 -2.82
C GLY A 312 -41.70 7.75 -2.30
#